data_AF-A1D0R2-F1
#
_entry.id   AF-A1D0R2-F1
#
_cell.length_a   1.000
_cell.length_b   1.000
_cell.length_c   1.000
_cell.angle_alpha   90.00
_cell.angle_beta   90.00
_cell.angle_gamma   90.00
#
_symmetry.space_group_name_H-M   'P 1'
#
loop_
_entity.id
_entity.type
_entity.pdbx_description
1 polymer ?
#
loop_
_entity_poly.entity_id
_entity_poly.type
_entity_poly.pdbx_seq_one_letter_code
_entity_poly.pdbx_strand_id
1 'polypeptide(L)'
;MDTHDVSEDREYWQYLRRQKQTLQNAQSRKGQRPKTTKSRDEIIMQFMFRRMMSSNATVDSKTIRSSFVPPAYAPCTAPLRSLKKVVIKDLTLETHHRGSYILLRAVTPPDTMTAVMVIVEDEEGDVLMLQLYNQEEGLSAQGRLIEGTVIIVKEPYLKAMSDGDYGIRVDHLPDVRFIPDHDTLIPSSWRRQLMENDASANYWKLKGNDCFNKANYHVAVDCYSKALGSSPTLDEAITIKLNRALTFLKTHQFDVALRDLKIVSTGSKPSEKVLFRKAQALYYLQRFRESCDAHQVLAKEFPSNAPAKSEFNRAIARLAEQESGKYPFKRLQLEAKKRRPPVLDHATYVGPVAVRPADEVYSQQKQSKLVIFSFARKPLRMPSMTPTSPGRASPF
;
A
#
# COMPACT_ATOMS: atom_id res chain seq x y z
N MET A 1 4.36 -22.67 6.57
CA MET A 1 4.95 -22.22 7.84
C MET A 1 5.02 -23.43 8.72
N ASP A 2 6.22 -23.81 9.15
CA ASP A 2 6.36 -24.85 10.17
C ASP A 2 6.04 -24.19 11.51
N THR A 3 4.84 -24.46 12.02
CA THR A 3 4.41 -23.97 13.32
C THR A 3 5.01 -24.87 14.39
N HIS A 4 5.94 -24.33 15.17
CA HIS A 4 6.51 -25.03 16.31
C HIS A 4 5.73 -24.60 17.55
N ASP A 5 5.25 -25.57 18.32
CA ASP A 5 4.67 -25.27 19.63
C ASP A 5 5.80 -24.92 20.60
N VAL A 6 5.81 -23.66 21.04
CA VAL A 6 6.79 -23.12 22.00
C VAL A 6 6.13 -22.85 23.36
N SER A 7 4.97 -23.44 23.62
CA SER A 7 4.20 -23.23 24.87
C SER A 7 4.96 -23.68 26.12
N GLU A 8 5.93 -24.59 25.99
CA GLU A 8 6.76 -25.05 27.12
C GLU A 8 8.08 -24.27 27.25
N ASP A 9 8.39 -23.37 26.32
CA ASP A 9 9.63 -22.60 26.37
C ASP A 9 9.46 -21.33 27.22
N ARG A 10 10.15 -21.34 28.36
CA ARG A 10 10.09 -20.29 29.38
C ARG A 10 10.59 -18.94 28.85
N GLU A 11 11.53 -18.91 27.91
CA GLU A 11 12.07 -17.67 27.37
C GLU A 11 11.02 -16.93 26.52
N TYR A 12 10.31 -17.65 25.65
CA TYR A 12 9.23 -17.07 24.84
C TYR A 12 8.07 -16.59 25.71
N TRP A 13 7.70 -17.33 26.76
CA TRP A 13 6.67 -16.88 27.69
C TRP A 13 7.05 -15.63 28.46
N GLN A 14 8.29 -15.52 28.92
CA GLN A 14 8.79 -14.30 29.56
C GLN A 14 8.80 -13.12 28.59
N TYR A 15 9.17 -13.35 27.33
CA TYR A 15 9.10 -12.33 26.28
C TYR A 15 7.66 -11.86 26.05
N LEU A 16 6.70 -12.79 25.89
CA LEU A 16 5.28 -12.46 25.72
C LEU A 16 4.70 -11.71 26.91
N ARG A 17 5.05 -12.10 28.14
CA ARG A 17 4.64 -11.36 29.36
C ARG A 17 5.18 -9.94 29.36
N ARG A 18 6.46 -9.74 29.00
CA ARG A 18 7.05 -8.40 28.86
C ARG A 18 6.31 -7.57 27.81
N GLN A 19 6.01 -8.14 26.65
CA GLN A 19 5.24 -7.45 25.60
C GLN A 19 3.83 -7.08 26.08
N LYS A 20 3.14 -7.98 26.79
CA LYS A 20 1.81 -7.71 27.38
C LYS A 20 1.86 -6.53 28.36
N GLN A 21 2.88 -6.50 29.23
CA GLN A 21 3.06 -5.40 30.18
C GLN A 21 3.34 -4.08 29.46
N THR A 22 4.21 -4.07 28.44
CA THR A 22 4.48 -2.89 27.61
C THR A 22 3.20 -2.33 26.98
N LEU A 23 2.34 -3.20 26.45
CA LEU A 23 1.06 -2.80 25.87
C LEU A 23 0.12 -2.20 26.94
N GLN A 24 0.04 -2.80 28.12
CA GLN A 24 -0.79 -2.28 29.22
C GLN A 24 -0.28 -0.91 29.69
N ASN A 25 1.04 -0.72 29.78
CA ASN A 25 1.66 0.55 30.14
C ASN A 25 1.43 1.62 29.06
N ALA A 26 1.43 1.25 27.79
CA ALA A 26 1.08 2.17 26.70
C ALA A 26 -0.39 2.61 26.82
N GLN A 27 -1.30 1.65 27.00
CA GLN A 27 -2.74 1.91 27.11
C GLN A 27 -3.11 2.76 28.33
N SER A 28 -2.42 2.60 29.46
CA SER A 28 -2.66 3.43 30.66
C SER A 28 -2.31 4.90 30.45
N ARG A 29 -1.50 5.21 29.43
CA ARG A 29 -1.12 6.58 29.04
C ARG A 29 -2.01 7.16 27.93
N LYS A 30 -3.06 6.46 27.52
CA LYS A 30 -3.96 6.91 26.46
C LYS A 30 -4.52 8.31 26.75
N GLY A 31 -4.49 9.17 25.75
CA GLY A 31 -4.98 10.56 25.84
C GLY A 31 -4.02 11.52 26.53
N GLN A 32 -2.92 11.04 27.12
CA GLN A 32 -1.90 11.91 27.69
C GLN A 32 -1.08 12.57 26.58
N ARG A 33 -0.60 13.79 26.84
CA ARG A 33 0.39 14.44 25.97
C ARG A 33 1.75 13.74 26.08
N PRO A 34 2.47 13.56 24.96
CA PRO A 34 3.83 13.06 25.00
C PRO A 34 4.72 13.98 25.83
N LYS A 35 5.66 13.39 26.58
CA LYS A 35 6.70 14.14 27.28
C LYS A 35 7.95 14.12 26.41
N THR A 36 8.40 15.28 25.97
CA THR A 36 9.66 15.40 25.22
C THR A 36 10.81 15.15 26.19
N THR A 37 11.48 14.00 26.05
CA THR A 37 12.64 13.63 26.88
C THR A 37 13.96 13.65 26.12
N LYS A 38 13.91 13.74 24.78
CA LYS A 38 15.07 13.70 23.90
C LYS A 38 15.08 14.92 22.98
N SER A 39 16.27 15.38 22.63
CA SER A 39 16.43 16.42 21.62
C SER A 39 16.18 15.88 20.20
N ARG A 40 15.98 16.81 19.26
CA ARG A 40 15.86 16.48 17.83
C ARG A 40 17.04 15.64 17.32
N ASP A 41 18.25 16.06 17.65
CA ASP A 41 19.48 15.42 17.15
C ASP A 41 19.69 14.06 17.80
N GLU A 42 19.32 13.88 19.07
CA GLU A 42 19.35 12.58 19.74
C GLU A 42 18.43 11.56 19.06
N ILE A 43 17.20 11.94 18.70
CA ILE A 43 16.26 11.05 18.01
C ILE A 43 16.81 10.63 16.64
N ILE A 44 17.35 11.58 15.88
CA ILE A 44 17.94 11.33 14.56
C ILE A 44 19.18 10.44 14.69
N MET A 45 20.11 10.76 15.60
CA MET A 45 21.33 9.98 15.81
C MET A 45 21.02 8.56 16.24
N GLN A 46 20.07 8.37 17.17
CA GLN A 46 19.68 7.03 17.63
C GLN A 46 19.12 6.18 16.48
N PHE A 47 18.27 6.76 15.63
CA PHE A 47 17.74 6.07 14.46
C PHE A 47 18.84 5.73 13.44
N MET A 48 19.71 6.68 13.12
CA MET A 48 20.80 6.49 12.15
C MET A 48 21.81 5.45 12.64
N PHE A 49 22.15 5.46 13.93
CA PHE A 49 23.02 4.47 14.55
C PHE A 49 22.40 3.06 14.46
N ARG A 50 21.11 2.94 14.81
CA ARG A 50 20.39 1.65 14.67
C ARG A 50 20.40 1.15 13.22
N ARG A 51 20.15 2.02 12.25
CA ARG A 51 20.17 1.67 10.82
C ARG A 51 21.54 1.15 10.39
N MET A 52 22.61 1.83 10.79
CA MET A 52 24.00 1.42 10.50
C MET A 52 24.37 0.09 11.16
N MET A 53 23.92 -0.15 12.40
CA MET A 53 24.17 -1.42 13.08
C MET A 53 23.39 -2.57 12.43
N SER A 54 22.15 -2.32 11.98
CA SER A 54 21.32 -3.34 11.32
C SER A 54 21.84 -3.73 9.94
N SER A 55 22.52 -2.85 9.20
CA SER A 55 23.13 -3.21 7.92
C SER A 55 24.34 -4.13 8.07
N ASN A 56 24.95 -4.15 9.26
CA ASN A 56 26.18 -4.89 9.55
C ASN A 56 25.93 -6.18 10.36
N ALA A 57 24.72 -6.40 10.87
CA ALA A 57 24.39 -7.55 11.70
C ALA A 57 24.07 -8.79 10.85
N THR A 58 24.67 -9.93 11.18
CA THR A 58 24.19 -11.24 10.71
C THR A 58 22.82 -11.50 11.30
N VAL A 59 21.89 -12.04 10.51
CA VAL A 59 20.53 -12.37 10.98
C VAL A 59 20.64 -13.50 12.00
N ASP A 60 20.72 -13.17 13.28
CA ASP A 60 20.68 -14.16 14.34
C ASP A 60 19.28 -14.79 14.37
N SER A 61 19.24 -16.12 14.18
CA SER A 61 18.03 -16.94 14.21
C SER A 61 17.19 -16.80 15.49
N LYS A 62 17.76 -16.22 16.56
CA LYS A 62 17.11 -16.00 17.86
C LYS A 62 16.47 -14.63 18.05
N THR A 63 16.64 -13.68 17.11
CA THR A 63 16.09 -12.33 17.29
C THR A 63 14.59 -12.28 16.97
N ILE A 64 13.76 -12.25 18.02
CA ILE A 64 12.30 -12.12 17.87
C ILE A 64 11.93 -10.68 17.56
N ARG A 65 11.49 -10.44 16.31
CA ARG A 65 10.84 -9.19 15.91
C ARG A 65 9.34 -9.27 16.24
N SER A 66 8.84 -8.36 17.06
CA SER A 66 7.41 -8.29 17.39
C SER A 66 6.80 -6.96 16.97
N SER A 67 5.50 -6.99 16.67
CA SER A 67 4.68 -5.81 16.44
C SER A 67 3.30 -6.06 17.03
N PHE A 68 2.77 -5.10 17.78
CA PHE A 68 1.40 -5.15 18.25
C PHE A 68 0.45 -4.88 17.08
N VAL A 69 -0.62 -5.66 16.94
CA VAL A 69 -1.68 -5.37 15.98
C VAL A 69 -2.77 -4.60 16.72
N PRO A 70 -3.03 -3.33 16.37
CA PRO A 70 -4.08 -2.55 17.03
C PRO A 70 -5.46 -3.12 16.66
N PRO A 71 -6.52 -2.79 17.42
CA PRO A 71 -7.88 -3.05 16.99
C PRO A 71 -8.11 -2.56 15.56
N ALA A 72 -8.86 -3.33 14.78
CA ALA A 72 -9.17 -2.96 13.39
C ALA A 72 -9.85 -1.58 13.36
N TYR A 73 -9.36 -0.71 12.49
CA TYR A 73 -9.90 0.63 12.30
C TYR A 73 -10.06 0.93 10.81
N ALA A 74 -11.02 1.80 10.45
CA ALA A 74 -11.27 2.14 9.06
C ALA A 74 -10.24 3.16 8.53
N PRO A 75 -9.85 3.08 7.24
CA PRO A 75 -9.07 4.12 6.58
C PRO A 75 -9.87 5.42 6.50
N CYS A 76 -9.18 6.56 6.45
CA CYS A 76 -9.79 7.86 6.32
C CYS A 76 -10.31 8.08 4.88
N THR A 77 -11.62 8.18 4.73
CA THR A 77 -12.28 8.48 3.44
C THR A 77 -12.56 9.97 3.22
N ALA A 78 -12.38 10.79 4.25
CA ALA A 78 -12.67 12.23 4.18
C ALA A 78 -11.71 12.96 3.21
N PRO A 79 -12.18 13.93 2.42
CA PRO A 79 -11.31 14.74 1.58
C PRO A 79 -10.39 15.62 2.43
N LEU A 80 -9.15 15.86 1.97
CA LEU A 80 -8.15 16.63 2.75
C LEU A 80 -8.67 18.00 3.21
N ARG A 81 -9.45 18.69 2.37
CA ARG A 81 -10.04 20.01 2.65
C ARG A 81 -11.01 20.04 3.84
N SER A 82 -11.55 18.89 4.26
CA SER A 82 -12.44 18.80 5.43
C SER A 82 -11.71 18.40 6.70
N LEU A 83 -10.40 18.14 6.62
CA LEU A 83 -9.58 17.75 7.76
C LEU A 83 -8.91 18.97 8.37
N LYS A 84 -8.82 18.99 9.70
CA LYS A 84 -8.09 20.02 10.43
C LYS A 84 -6.59 19.71 10.44
N LYS A 85 -5.76 20.69 10.07
CA LYS A 85 -4.31 20.56 10.22
C LYS A 85 -3.93 20.55 11.70
N VAL A 86 -3.03 19.66 12.10
CA VAL A 86 -2.45 19.56 13.44
C VAL A 86 -0.94 19.41 13.36
N VAL A 87 -0.23 19.75 14.44
CA VAL A 87 1.22 19.53 14.61
C VAL A 87 1.48 18.39 15.60
N ILE A 88 2.74 17.97 15.77
CA ILE A 88 3.11 16.85 16.65
C ILE A 88 2.66 17.12 18.10
N LYS A 89 2.78 18.37 18.57
CA LYS A 89 2.39 18.78 19.93
C LYS A 89 0.90 18.65 20.22
N ASP A 90 0.05 18.65 19.19
CA ASP A 90 -1.40 18.46 19.33
C ASP A 90 -1.79 17.00 19.56
N LEU A 91 -0.88 16.06 19.28
CA LEU A 91 -1.17 14.63 19.32
C LEU A 91 -1.12 14.09 20.75
N THR A 92 -1.99 13.12 21.03
CA THR A 92 -2.08 12.42 22.31
C THR A 92 -1.82 10.92 22.14
N LEU A 93 -1.20 10.31 23.16
CA LEU A 93 -0.77 8.91 23.12
C LEU A 93 -1.97 7.95 22.95
N GLU A 94 -1.73 6.86 22.22
CA GLU A 94 -2.69 5.79 21.96
C GLU A 94 -4.04 6.27 21.41
N THR A 95 -4.02 7.34 20.60
CA THR A 95 -5.21 8.02 20.10
C THR A 95 -5.13 8.26 18.59
N HIS A 96 -6.22 7.93 17.89
CA HIS A 96 -6.44 8.31 16.49
C HIS A 96 -7.06 9.70 16.44
N HIS A 97 -6.38 10.64 15.78
CA HIS A 97 -6.84 12.01 15.65
C HIS A 97 -7.79 12.13 14.45
N ARG A 98 -8.98 11.54 14.57
CA ARG A 98 -10.00 11.54 13.52
C ARG A 98 -10.41 12.96 13.13
N GLY A 99 -10.65 13.18 11.85
CA GLY A 99 -10.94 14.53 11.32
C GLY A 99 -9.73 15.46 11.23
N SER A 100 -8.51 14.98 11.52
CA SER A 100 -7.29 15.77 11.41
C SER A 100 -6.32 15.22 10.36
N TYR A 101 -5.38 16.05 9.93
CA TYR A 101 -4.20 15.62 9.17
C TYR A 101 -2.95 16.33 9.68
N ILE A 102 -1.80 15.72 9.47
CA ILE A 102 -0.49 16.30 9.79
C ILE A 102 0.37 16.34 8.53
N LEU A 103 1.13 17.43 8.37
CA LEU A 103 2.09 17.60 7.29
C LEU A 103 3.50 17.36 7.85
N LEU A 104 4.26 16.48 7.20
CA LEU A 104 5.52 15.96 7.70
C LEU A 104 6.58 15.95 6.60
N ARG A 105 7.85 16.17 6.94
CA ARG A 105 8.99 16.02 6.04
C ARG A 105 9.94 14.94 6.57
N ALA A 106 10.32 13.99 5.71
CA ALA A 106 11.34 13.01 6.06
C ALA A 106 12.71 13.69 6.23
N VAL A 107 13.37 13.48 7.37
CA VAL A 107 14.70 14.04 7.69
C VAL A 107 15.79 12.97 7.76
N THR A 108 15.45 11.73 7.46
CA THR A 108 16.38 10.60 7.37
C THR A 108 15.99 9.70 6.21
N PRO A 109 16.94 8.91 5.65
CA PRO A 109 16.57 7.80 4.77
C PRO A 109 15.79 6.72 5.53
N PRO A 110 14.83 6.03 4.87
CA PRO A 110 14.01 5.02 5.54
C PRO A 110 14.83 3.80 5.97
N ASP A 111 14.30 3.09 6.97
CA ASP A 111 14.81 1.82 7.48
C ASP A 111 13.66 0.81 7.54
N THR A 112 13.88 -0.44 7.13
CA THR A 112 12.81 -1.45 7.05
C THR A 112 13.06 -2.58 8.05
N MET A 113 12.12 -2.80 8.95
CA MET A 113 12.17 -3.90 9.92
C MET A 113 10.83 -4.64 10.02
N THR A 114 9.93 -4.23 10.92
CA THR A 114 8.54 -4.70 11.01
C THR A 114 7.56 -3.77 10.28
N ALA A 115 8.06 -2.60 9.88
CA ALA A 115 7.41 -1.55 9.13
C ALA A 115 8.50 -0.79 8.35
N VAL A 116 8.10 0.01 7.36
CA VAL A 116 8.97 1.05 6.81
C VAL A 116 8.97 2.21 7.79
N MET A 117 10.15 2.52 8.35
CA MET A 117 10.34 3.52 9.39
C MET A 117 11.18 4.68 8.88
N VAL A 118 10.84 5.90 9.28
CA VAL A 118 11.61 7.10 8.94
C VAL A 118 11.40 8.16 10.02
N ILE A 119 12.46 8.90 10.36
CA ILE A 119 12.29 10.11 11.19
C ILE A 119 11.74 11.23 10.31
N VAL A 120 10.66 11.83 10.79
CA VAL A 120 9.97 12.94 10.16
C VAL A 120 9.91 14.14 11.08
N GLU A 121 9.89 15.33 10.50
CA GLU A 121 9.66 16.58 11.22
C GLU A 121 8.36 17.25 10.79
N ASP A 122 7.70 17.95 11.71
CA ASP A 122 6.59 18.85 11.40
C ASP A 122 7.08 20.29 11.17
N GLU A 123 6.15 21.19 10.88
CA GLU A 123 6.46 22.60 10.57
C GLU A 123 7.03 23.40 11.75
N GLU A 124 6.87 22.91 12.99
CA GLU A 124 7.47 23.52 14.18
C GLU A 124 8.88 22.99 14.45
N GLY A 125 9.35 22.03 13.65
CA GLY A 125 10.67 21.41 13.80
C GLY A 125 10.72 20.28 14.82
N ASP A 126 9.58 19.88 15.38
CA ASP A 126 9.50 18.70 16.24
C ASP A 126 9.66 17.44 15.40
N VAL A 127 10.35 16.43 15.93
CA VAL A 127 10.63 15.18 15.23
C VAL A 127 10.05 13.97 15.93
N LEU A 128 9.62 12.99 15.15
CA LEU A 128 9.21 11.68 15.63
C LEU A 128 9.43 10.59 14.58
N MET A 129 9.21 9.34 14.98
CA MET A 129 9.25 8.20 14.09
C MET A 129 7.91 8.02 13.36
N LEU A 130 7.91 8.03 12.03
CA LEU A 130 6.79 7.54 11.21
C LEU A 130 6.99 6.06 10.90
N GLN A 131 5.94 5.24 11.08
CA GLN A 131 5.95 3.80 10.87
C GLN A 131 4.82 3.40 9.93
N LEU A 132 5.17 3.02 8.69
CA LEU A 132 4.23 2.54 7.67
C LEU A 132 4.19 1.00 7.70
N TYR A 133 3.12 0.45 8.26
CA TYR A 133 2.93 -0.99 8.41
C TYR A 133 2.22 -1.60 7.20
N ASN A 134 2.36 -2.91 7.04
CA ASN A 134 1.77 -3.69 5.95
C ASN A 134 2.18 -3.19 4.55
N GLN A 135 3.35 -2.57 4.46
CA GLN A 135 3.93 -2.11 3.21
C GLN A 135 4.94 -3.15 2.72
N GLU A 136 4.89 -3.47 1.43
CA GLU A 136 5.99 -4.18 0.78
C GLU A 136 7.25 -3.31 0.78
N GLU A 137 8.44 -3.92 0.63
CA GLU A 137 9.73 -3.21 0.53
C GLU A 137 9.77 -2.14 -0.60
N GLY A 138 8.76 -2.14 -1.48
CA GLY A 138 8.61 -1.25 -2.62
C GLY A 138 8.64 0.25 -2.30
N LEU A 139 8.15 0.73 -1.15
CA LEU A 139 8.15 2.17 -0.85
C LEU A 139 9.57 2.77 -0.77
N SER A 140 10.51 2.02 -0.20
CA SER A 140 11.92 2.39 -0.11
C SER A 140 12.64 2.07 -1.43
N ALA A 141 12.46 0.84 -1.95
CA ALA A 141 13.14 0.37 -3.16
C ALA A 141 12.77 1.17 -4.44
N GLN A 142 11.57 1.75 -4.49
CA GLN A 142 11.09 2.53 -5.64
C GLN A 142 11.32 4.04 -5.48
N GLY A 143 12.08 4.46 -4.45
CA GLY A 143 12.45 5.85 -4.23
C GLY A 143 11.29 6.80 -3.90
N ARG A 144 10.13 6.27 -3.47
CA ARG A 144 8.95 7.09 -3.14
C ARG A 144 9.09 7.76 -1.77
N LEU A 145 9.80 7.11 -0.84
CA LEU A 145 10.12 7.64 0.47
C LEU A 145 11.64 7.81 0.61
N ILE A 146 12.12 9.04 0.45
CA ILE A 146 13.53 9.42 0.65
C ILE A 146 13.63 10.62 1.59
N GLU A 147 14.84 10.93 2.02
CA GLU A 147 15.10 12.17 2.76
C GLU A 147 14.62 13.41 1.95
N GLY A 148 13.96 14.33 2.65
CA GLY A 148 13.32 15.52 2.08
C GLY A 148 11.92 15.28 1.51
N THR A 149 11.41 14.04 1.47
CA THR A 149 10.05 13.75 1.01
C THR A 149 9.02 14.39 1.94
N VAL A 150 8.08 15.15 1.38
CA VAL A 150 6.97 15.75 2.13
C VAL A 150 5.72 14.86 2.02
N ILE A 151 5.06 14.63 3.14
CA ILE A 151 3.98 13.65 3.28
C ILE A 151 2.88 14.24 4.15
N ILE A 152 1.64 13.97 3.76
CA ILE A 152 0.48 14.16 4.62
C ILE A 152 0.07 12.80 5.20
N VAL A 153 -0.14 12.76 6.51
CA VAL A 153 -0.77 11.64 7.19
C VAL A 153 -2.16 12.07 7.66
N LYS A 154 -3.19 11.40 7.15
CA LYS A 154 -4.58 11.60 7.55
C LYS A 154 -4.87 10.79 8.81
N GLU A 155 -5.62 11.40 9.72
CA GLU A 155 -6.07 10.81 10.99
C GLU A 155 -4.96 10.09 11.78
N PRO A 156 -3.85 10.78 12.07
CA PRO A 156 -2.64 10.16 12.60
C PRO A 156 -2.92 9.46 13.93
N TYR A 157 -2.35 8.25 14.07
CA TYR A 157 -2.36 7.48 15.30
C TYR A 157 -0.99 7.56 15.96
N LEU A 158 -0.94 8.21 17.12
CA LEU A 158 0.28 8.29 17.90
C LEU A 158 0.34 7.09 18.85
N LYS A 159 1.37 6.26 18.70
CA LYS A 159 1.61 5.09 19.55
C LYS A 159 2.86 5.27 20.40
N ALA A 160 2.84 4.67 21.59
CA ALA A 160 4.05 4.42 22.35
C ALA A 160 4.85 3.30 21.68
N MET A 161 6.17 3.45 21.70
CA MET A 161 7.14 2.48 21.19
C MET A 161 7.78 1.72 22.36
N SER A 162 8.43 0.59 22.07
CA SER A 162 9.02 -0.28 23.09
C SER A 162 10.22 0.34 23.81
N ASP A 163 10.86 1.31 23.18
CA ASP A 163 11.97 2.11 23.74
C ASP A 163 11.48 3.28 24.60
N GLY A 164 10.17 3.43 24.79
CA GLY A 164 9.55 4.49 25.59
C GLY A 164 9.28 5.79 24.83
N ASP A 165 9.81 5.92 23.60
CA ASP A 165 9.50 7.03 22.71
C ASP A 165 8.10 6.84 22.08
N TYR A 166 7.73 7.76 21.20
CA TYR A 166 6.45 7.74 20.50
C TYR A 166 6.65 7.98 19.01
N GLY A 167 5.72 7.45 18.22
CA GLY A 167 5.76 7.54 16.78
C GLY A 167 4.37 7.46 16.17
N ILE A 168 4.23 7.99 14.95
CA ILE A 168 3.01 7.87 14.18
C ILE A 168 3.01 6.51 13.50
N ARG A 169 1.95 5.73 13.74
CA ARG A 169 1.69 4.48 13.05
C ARG A 169 0.63 4.67 11.99
N VAL A 170 0.89 4.11 10.81
CA VAL A 170 -0.08 4.06 9.72
C VAL A 170 -0.17 2.64 9.20
N ASP A 171 -1.34 2.01 9.34
CA ASP A 171 -1.62 0.67 8.79
C ASP A 171 -2.26 0.72 7.40
N HIS A 172 -2.89 1.84 7.04
CA HIS A 172 -3.58 2.04 5.75
C HIS A 172 -2.82 3.02 4.87
N LEU A 173 -2.21 2.53 3.78
CA LEU A 173 -1.49 3.40 2.84
C LEU A 173 -2.34 4.55 2.24
N PRO A 174 -3.66 4.41 1.98
CA PRO A 174 -4.48 5.53 1.52
C PRO A 174 -4.56 6.73 2.48
N ASP A 175 -4.20 6.55 3.75
CA ASP A 175 -4.11 7.64 4.72
C ASP A 175 -2.82 8.46 4.55
N VAL A 176 -1.88 7.97 3.73
CA VAL A 176 -0.61 8.63 3.40
C VAL A 176 -0.72 9.24 2.01
N ARG A 177 -0.48 10.54 1.91
CA ARG A 177 -0.35 11.25 0.63
C ARG A 177 1.04 11.84 0.51
N PHE A 178 1.80 11.36 -0.46
CA PHE A 178 3.08 11.95 -0.85
C PHE A 178 2.82 13.24 -1.62
N ILE A 179 3.52 14.30 -1.24
CA ILE A 179 3.33 15.64 -1.79
C ILE A 179 4.47 15.92 -2.77
N PRO A 180 4.17 16.17 -4.05
CA PRO A 180 5.19 16.50 -5.03
C PRO A 180 5.92 17.79 -4.65
N ASP A 181 7.23 17.89 -4.96
CA ASP A 181 8.08 19.04 -4.60
C ASP A 181 7.54 20.41 -5.08
N HIS A 182 6.65 20.43 -6.06
CA HIS A 182 6.04 21.63 -6.66
C HIS A 182 4.64 21.97 -6.10
N ASP A 183 4.12 21.20 -5.14
CA ASP A 183 2.80 21.43 -4.57
C ASP A 183 2.84 22.65 -3.63
N THR A 184 1.82 23.52 -3.72
CA THR A 184 1.71 24.74 -2.92
C THR A 184 1.54 24.45 -1.43
N LEU A 185 1.13 23.24 -1.05
CA LEU A 185 1.02 22.80 0.34
C LEU A 185 2.36 22.69 1.05
N ILE A 186 3.48 22.62 0.34
CA ILE A 186 4.82 22.56 0.93
C ILE A 186 5.22 23.96 1.44
N PRO A 187 5.58 24.11 2.73
CA PRO A 187 6.12 25.35 3.29
C PRO A 187 7.36 25.82 2.54
N SER A 188 7.54 27.14 2.42
CA SER A 188 8.70 27.73 1.73
C SER A 188 10.04 27.24 2.29
N SER A 189 10.15 27.06 3.61
CA SER A 189 11.33 26.52 4.29
C SER A 189 11.69 25.09 3.89
N TRP A 190 10.75 24.33 3.32
CA TRP A 190 10.95 22.93 2.91
C TRP A 190 11.15 22.76 1.41
N ARG A 191 10.96 23.81 0.60
CA ARG A 191 11.10 23.73 -0.86
C ARG A 191 12.58 23.64 -1.23
N ARG A 192 12.98 22.53 -1.86
CA ARG A 192 14.37 22.29 -2.29
C ARG A 192 14.83 23.21 -3.43
N GLN A 193 13.92 23.80 -4.19
CA GLN A 193 14.21 24.76 -5.26
C GLN A 193 12.99 25.65 -5.50
N LEU A 194 13.22 26.94 -5.81
CA LEU A 194 12.25 27.81 -6.47
C LEU A 194 11.94 27.20 -7.83
N MET A 195 10.92 26.35 -7.91
CA MET A 195 10.50 25.82 -9.21
C MET A 195 9.80 26.93 -9.99
N GLU A 196 10.19 27.07 -11.26
CA GLU A 196 9.56 27.95 -12.24
C GLU A 196 8.09 27.49 -12.42
N ASN A 197 7.18 28.15 -11.70
CA ASN A 197 5.76 27.82 -11.73
C ASN A 197 5.13 27.97 -13.13
N ASP A 198 5.81 28.68 -14.05
CA ASP A 198 5.38 28.95 -15.42
C ASP A 198 5.94 27.96 -16.46
N ALA A 199 6.55 26.85 -16.02
CA ALA A 199 7.09 25.87 -16.96
C ALA A 199 5.97 25.19 -17.79
N SER A 200 6.19 25.11 -19.11
CA SER A 200 5.24 24.57 -20.08
C SER A 200 4.93 23.08 -19.88
N ALA A 201 3.80 22.62 -20.41
CA ALA A 201 3.46 21.19 -20.40
C ALA A 201 4.58 20.32 -21.02
N ASN A 202 5.23 20.80 -22.09
CA ASN A 202 6.33 20.09 -22.73
C ASN A 202 7.56 19.94 -21.80
N TYR A 203 7.91 20.98 -21.03
CA TYR A 203 8.99 20.89 -20.05
C TYR A 203 8.73 19.78 -19.01
N TRP A 204 7.54 19.78 -18.40
CA TRP A 204 7.17 18.77 -17.40
C TRP A 204 7.06 17.37 -17.98
N LYS A 205 6.61 17.24 -19.23
CA LYS A 205 6.63 15.97 -19.97
C LYS A 205 8.06 15.44 -20.15
N LEU A 206 9.00 16.29 -20.58
CA LEU A 206 10.40 15.89 -20.76
C LEU A 206 11.06 15.50 -19.43
N LYS A 207 10.80 16.27 -18.36
CA LYS A 207 11.25 15.93 -17.00
C LYS A 207 10.68 14.59 -16.52
N GLY A 208 9.40 14.32 -16.82
CA GLY A 208 8.77 13.02 -16.56
C GLY A 208 9.43 11.88 -17.33
N ASN A 209 9.80 12.10 -18.59
CA ASN A 209 10.53 11.11 -19.40
C ASN A 209 11.93 10.82 -18.82
N ASP A 210 12.66 11.84 -18.39
CA ASP A 210 13.96 11.66 -17.72
C ASP A 210 13.83 10.84 -16.43
N CYS A 211 12.84 11.18 -15.58
CA CYS A 211 12.54 10.42 -14.37
C CYS A 211 12.16 8.96 -14.68
N PHE A 212 11.35 8.74 -15.74
CA PHE A 212 10.95 7.41 -16.17
C PHE A 212 12.16 6.57 -16.62
N ASN A 213 13.08 7.16 -17.39
CA ASN A 213 14.30 6.50 -17.85
C ASN A 213 15.25 6.14 -16.70
N LYS A 214 15.26 6.96 -15.64
CA LYS A 214 15.97 6.69 -14.38
C LYS A 214 15.24 5.70 -13.46
N ALA A 215 14.13 5.11 -13.91
CA ALA A 215 13.24 4.25 -13.11
C ALA A 215 12.62 4.92 -11.87
N ASN A 216 12.67 6.25 -11.77
CA ASN A 216 12.00 7.05 -10.75
C ASN A 216 10.52 7.23 -11.09
N TYR A 217 9.78 6.12 -11.16
CA TYR A 217 8.43 6.09 -11.73
C TYR A 217 7.42 6.95 -10.96
N HIS A 218 7.53 7.01 -9.63
CA HIS A 218 6.62 7.84 -8.82
C HIS A 218 6.80 9.34 -9.11
N VAL A 219 8.06 9.80 -9.22
CA VAL A 219 8.37 11.19 -9.60
C VAL A 219 7.96 11.47 -11.05
N ALA A 220 8.11 10.49 -11.94
CA ALA A 220 7.63 10.61 -13.32
C ALA A 220 6.10 10.80 -13.39
N VAL A 221 5.31 10.07 -12.58
CA VAL A 221 3.86 10.28 -12.47
C VAL A 221 3.54 11.71 -12.04
N ASP A 222 4.26 12.26 -11.06
CA ASP A 222 4.04 13.62 -10.58
C ASP A 222 4.35 14.66 -11.66
N CYS A 223 5.46 14.48 -12.39
CA CYS A 223 5.84 15.34 -13.52
C CYS A 223 4.80 15.30 -14.64
N TYR A 224 4.33 14.11 -15.05
CA TYR A 224 3.27 14.00 -16.06
C TYR A 224 1.94 14.59 -15.60
N SER A 225 1.61 14.45 -14.31
CA SER A 225 0.40 15.05 -13.75
C SER A 225 0.48 16.57 -13.73
N LYS A 226 1.65 17.13 -13.40
CA LYS A 226 1.90 18.57 -13.51
C LYS A 226 1.84 19.04 -14.96
N ALA A 227 2.41 18.29 -15.91
CA ALA A 227 2.33 18.59 -17.34
C ALA A 227 0.88 18.70 -17.84
N LEU A 228 0.00 17.80 -17.37
CA LEU A 228 -1.44 17.86 -17.70
C LEU A 228 -2.16 19.05 -17.06
N GLY A 229 -1.64 19.58 -15.95
CA GLY A 229 -2.14 20.80 -15.31
C GLY A 229 -1.58 22.09 -15.90
N SER A 230 -0.57 22.03 -16.79
CA SER A 230 0.08 23.18 -17.43
C SER A 230 -0.48 23.50 -18.83
N SER A 231 -1.80 23.36 -19.01
CA SER A 231 -2.52 23.68 -20.25
C SER A 231 -1.90 23.07 -21.54
N PRO A 232 -1.72 21.75 -21.63
CA PRO A 232 -1.20 21.10 -22.83
C PRO A 232 -2.15 21.24 -24.02
N THR A 233 -1.60 21.22 -25.23
CA THR A 233 -2.39 20.97 -26.45
C THR A 233 -3.03 19.58 -26.42
N LEU A 234 -4.01 19.32 -27.29
CA LEU A 234 -4.69 18.01 -27.34
C LEU A 234 -3.71 16.85 -27.58
N ASP A 235 -2.78 17.01 -28.53
CA ASP A 235 -1.80 15.99 -28.88
C ASP A 235 -0.77 15.76 -27.76
N GLU A 236 -0.36 16.84 -27.08
CA GLU A 236 0.47 16.72 -25.88
C GLU A 236 -0.26 15.98 -24.78
N ALA A 237 -1.52 16.32 -24.51
CA ALA A 237 -2.31 15.68 -23.47
C ALA A 237 -2.47 14.16 -23.73
N ILE A 238 -2.70 13.77 -24.98
CA ILE A 238 -2.74 12.35 -25.40
C ILE A 238 -1.41 11.66 -25.11
N THR A 239 -0.31 12.26 -25.55
CA THR A 239 1.04 11.71 -25.36
C THR A 239 1.41 11.60 -23.89
N ILE A 240 1.09 12.62 -23.09
CA ILE A 240 1.36 12.66 -21.66
C ILE A 240 0.53 11.59 -20.92
N LYS A 241 -0.77 11.46 -21.21
CA LYS A 241 -1.62 10.40 -20.64
C LYS A 241 -1.13 9.01 -21.00
N LEU A 242 -0.67 8.79 -22.23
CA LEU A 242 -0.06 7.53 -22.63
C LEU A 242 1.18 7.21 -21.80
N ASN A 243 2.10 8.16 -21.68
CA ASN A 243 3.32 7.97 -20.87
C ASN A 243 2.97 7.71 -19.41
N ARG A 244 2.06 8.52 -18.83
CA ARG A 244 1.60 8.35 -17.45
C ARG A 244 0.92 7.01 -17.21
N ALA A 245 0.10 6.53 -18.15
CA ALA A 245 -0.49 5.19 -18.08
C ALA A 245 0.55 4.07 -18.03
N LEU A 246 1.63 4.17 -18.84
CA LEU A 246 2.74 3.24 -18.76
C LEU A 246 3.45 3.33 -17.41
N THR A 247 3.65 4.54 -16.87
CA THR A 247 4.25 4.72 -15.55
C THR A 247 3.35 4.17 -14.42
N PHE A 248 2.04 4.28 -14.55
CA PHE A 248 1.09 3.65 -13.64
C PHE A 248 1.16 2.12 -13.69
N LEU A 249 1.35 1.52 -14.88
CA LEU A 249 1.62 0.08 -14.99
C LEU A 249 2.90 -0.32 -14.23
N LYS A 250 3.97 0.50 -14.33
CA LYS A 250 5.24 0.27 -13.62
C LYS A 250 5.14 0.43 -12.10
N THR A 251 4.17 1.20 -11.62
CA THR A 251 3.92 1.44 -10.18
C THR A 251 2.74 0.66 -9.63
N HIS A 252 2.23 -0.33 -10.38
CA HIS A 252 1.11 -1.19 -9.99
C HIS A 252 -0.22 -0.45 -9.72
N GLN A 253 -0.40 0.73 -10.32
CA GLN A 253 -1.61 1.56 -10.21
C GLN A 253 -2.54 1.34 -11.41
N PHE A 254 -2.97 0.09 -11.59
CA PHE A 254 -3.63 -0.38 -12.82
C PHE A 254 -4.96 0.30 -13.14
N ASP A 255 -5.79 0.57 -12.12
CA ASP A 255 -7.07 1.29 -12.31
C ASP A 255 -6.86 2.71 -12.85
N VAL A 256 -5.82 3.40 -12.36
CA VAL A 256 -5.50 4.76 -12.81
C VAL A 256 -4.96 4.73 -14.24
N ALA A 257 -4.15 3.72 -14.59
CA ALA A 257 -3.70 3.49 -15.95
C ALA A 257 -4.89 3.33 -16.93
N LEU A 258 -5.91 2.54 -16.55
CA LEU A 258 -7.11 2.38 -17.38
C LEU A 258 -7.88 3.67 -17.60
N ARG A 259 -7.96 4.55 -16.59
CA ARG A 259 -8.63 5.85 -16.73
C ARG A 259 -7.93 6.73 -17.78
N ASP A 260 -6.60 6.79 -17.75
CA ASP A 260 -5.83 7.54 -18.75
C ASP A 260 -6.02 6.97 -20.16
N LEU A 261 -5.98 5.64 -20.29
CA LEU A 261 -6.15 4.95 -21.58
C LEU A 261 -7.55 5.09 -22.17
N LYS A 262 -8.60 5.13 -21.33
CA LYS A 262 -9.98 5.35 -21.76
C LYS A 262 -10.13 6.71 -22.43
N ILE A 263 -9.56 7.77 -21.85
CA ILE A 263 -9.63 9.13 -22.39
C ILE A 263 -8.83 9.25 -23.69
N VAL A 264 -7.71 8.55 -23.82
CA VAL A 264 -6.93 8.52 -25.08
C VAL A 264 -7.71 7.83 -26.21
N SER A 265 -8.61 6.90 -25.88
CA SER A 265 -9.41 6.15 -26.86
C SER A 265 -10.66 6.89 -27.34
N THR A 266 -11.10 7.96 -26.65
CA THR A 266 -12.26 8.75 -27.04
C THR A 266 -11.86 9.79 -28.08
N GLY A 267 -11.91 9.44 -29.38
CA GLY A 267 -11.70 10.40 -30.48
C GLY A 267 -11.04 9.82 -31.73
N SER A 268 -10.39 8.65 -31.65
CA SER A 268 -9.76 8.00 -32.80
C SER A 268 -9.64 6.48 -32.58
N LYS A 269 -9.32 5.75 -33.66
CA LYS A 269 -9.02 4.32 -33.58
C LYS A 269 -7.87 4.11 -32.57
N PRO A 270 -8.03 3.24 -31.55
CA PRO A 270 -7.00 3.04 -30.54
C PRO A 270 -5.67 2.63 -31.15
N SER A 271 -4.58 3.30 -30.78
CA SER A 271 -3.24 2.90 -31.22
C SER A 271 -2.81 1.57 -30.59
N GLU A 272 -1.84 0.90 -31.21
CA GLU A 272 -1.24 -0.33 -30.69
C GLU A 272 -0.83 -0.21 -29.22
N LYS A 273 -0.19 0.91 -28.85
CA LYS A 273 0.25 1.20 -27.47
C LYS A 273 -0.92 1.28 -26.49
N VAL A 274 -2.06 1.85 -26.91
CA VAL A 274 -3.27 1.95 -26.08
C VAL A 274 -3.82 0.55 -25.79
N LEU A 275 -4.04 -0.24 -26.83
CA LEU A 275 -4.61 -1.58 -26.71
C LEU A 275 -3.71 -2.50 -25.88
N PHE A 276 -2.40 -2.49 -26.14
CA PHE A 276 -1.45 -3.31 -25.40
C PHE A 276 -1.41 -2.95 -23.91
N ARG A 277 -1.30 -1.66 -23.57
CA ARG A 277 -1.30 -1.21 -22.17
C ARG A 277 -2.64 -1.44 -21.48
N LYS A 278 -3.77 -1.33 -22.20
CA LYS A 278 -5.11 -1.63 -21.68
C LYS A 278 -5.21 -3.11 -21.31
N ALA A 279 -4.76 -4.00 -22.19
CA ALA A 279 -4.78 -5.43 -21.94
C ALA A 279 -3.91 -5.81 -20.72
N GLN A 280 -2.74 -5.20 -20.58
CA GLN A 280 -1.87 -5.33 -19.40
C GLN A 280 -2.55 -4.85 -18.11
N ALA A 281 -3.15 -3.65 -18.12
CA ALA A 281 -3.82 -3.12 -16.94
C ALA A 281 -5.00 -4.01 -16.50
N LEU A 282 -5.82 -4.48 -17.45
CA LEU A 282 -6.93 -5.41 -17.18
C LEU A 282 -6.44 -6.75 -16.64
N TYR A 283 -5.31 -7.26 -17.15
CA TYR A 283 -4.69 -8.49 -16.65
C TYR A 283 -4.36 -8.37 -15.15
N TYR A 284 -3.66 -7.31 -14.76
CA TYR A 284 -3.23 -7.14 -13.38
C TYR A 284 -4.38 -6.77 -12.42
N LEU A 285 -5.49 -6.24 -12.95
CA LEU A 285 -6.75 -6.09 -12.20
C LEU A 285 -7.55 -7.40 -12.09
N GLN A 286 -7.01 -8.51 -12.59
CA GLN A 286 -7.67 -9.82 -12.65
C GLN A 286 -8.98 -9.81 -13.47
N ARG A 287 -9.14 -8.84 -14.37
CA ARG A 287 -10.25 -8.74 -15.33
C ARG A 287 -9.87 -9.50 -16.59
N PHE A 288 -9.60 -10.80 -16.44
CA PHE A 288 -8.94 -11.62 -17.47
C PHE A 288 -9.74 -11.74 -18.76
N ARG A 289 -11.07 -11.79 -18.69
CA ARG A 289 -11.93 -11.81 -19.90
C ARG A 289 -11.77 -10.52 -20.71
N GLU A 290 -11.90 -9.36 -20.07
CA GLU A 290 -11.72 -8.07 -20.76
C GLU A 290 -10.27 -7.89 -21.26
N SER A 291 -9.28 -8.43 -20.55
CA SER A 291 -7.88 -8.47 -21.02
C SER A 291 -7.76 -9.31 -22.29
N CYS A 292 -8.40 -10.49 -22.35
CA CYS A 292 -8.47 -11.32 -23.55
C CYS A 292 -9.13 -10.58 -24.72
N ASP A 293 -10.26 -9.92 -24.49
CA ASP A 293 -10.97 -9.16 -25.53
C ASP A 293 -10.06 -8.04 -26.09
N ALA A 294 -9.34 -7.32 -25.22
CA ALA A 294 -8.40 -6.29 -25.63
C ALA A 294 -7.22 -6.86 -26.45
N HIS A 295 -6.71 -8.04 -26.08
CA HIS A 295 -5.67 -8.74 -26.83
C HIS A 295 -6.16 -9.27 -28.19
N GLN A 296 -7.41 -9.72 -28.30
CA GLN A 296 -8.00 -10.14 -29.57
C GLN A 296 -8.08 -8.98 -30.56
N VAL A 297 -8.54 -7.81 -30.11
CA VAL A 297 -8.54 -6.58 -30.92
C VAL A 297 -7.11 -6.21 -31.31
N LEU A 298 -6.15 -6.26 -30.37
CA LEU A 298 -4.75 -5.98 -30.66
C LEU A 298 -4.16 -6.92 -31.70
N ALA A 299 -4.40 -8.23 -31.61
CA ALA A 299 -3.88 -9.22 -32.55
C ALA A 299 -4.49 -9.07 -33.95
N LYS A 300 -5.76 -8.64 -34.05
CA LYS A 300 -6.44 -8.38 -35.32
C LYS A 300 -5.88 -7.13 -36.01
N GLU A 301 -5.72 -6.04 -35.26
CA GLU A 301 -5.33 -4.74 -35.81
C GLU A 301 -3.80 -4.59 -35.97
N PHE A 302 -3.02 -5.27 -35.13
CA PHE A 302 -1.56 -5.15 -35.06
C PHE A 302 -0.90 -6.55 -34.90
N PRO A 303 -0.97 -7.42 -35.93
CA PRO A 303 -0.55 -8.82 -35.83
C PRO A 303 0.96 -9.02 -35.57
N SER A 304 1.79 -8.00 -35.86
CA SER A 304 3.26 -8.07 -35.69
C SER A 304 3.74 -7.90 -34.24
N ASN A 305 2.84 -7.64 -33.27
CA ASN A 305 3.22 -7.45 -31.87
C ASN A 305 3.54 -8.80 -31.19
N ALA A 306 4.80 -9.22 -31.26
CA ALA A 306 5.23 -10.49 -30.67
C ALA A 306 4.98 -10.58 -29.14
N PRO A 307 5.27 -9.55 -28.32
CA PRO A 307 4.93 -9.57 -26.89
C PRO A 307 3.45 -9.82 -26.60
N ALA A 308 2.54 -9.23 -27.38
CA ALA A 308 1.10 -9.37 -27.21
C ALA A 308 0.62 -10.82 -27.28
N LYS A 309 1.21 -11.65 -28.14
CA LYS A 309 0.85 -13.08 -28.24
C LYS A 309 1.13 -13.82 -26.94
N SER A 310 2.30 -13.58 -26.34
CA SER A 310 2.69 -14.23 -25.09
C SER A 310 1.81 -13.80 -23.91
N GLU A 311 1.51 -12.50 -23.80
CA GLU A 311 0.64 -11.96 -22.75
C GLU A 311 -0.81 -12.41 -22.93
N PHE A 312 -1.28 -12.52 -24.18
CA PHE A 312 -2.62 -13.03 -24.47
C PHE A 312 -2.77 -14.49 -24.04
N ASN A 313 -1.83 -15.36 -24.40
CA ASN A 313 -1.83 -16.75 -23.94
C ASN A 313 -1.83 -16.85 -22.41
N ARG A 314 -1.10 -15.95 -21.75
CA ARG A 314 -1.09 -15.86 -20.28
C ARG A 314 -2.47 -15.46 -19.74
N ALA A 315 -3.12 -14.46 -20.34
CA ALA A 315 -4.48 -14.04 -19.97
C ALA A 315 -5.51 -15.16 -20.17
N ILE A 316 -5.42 -15.92 -21.26
CA ILE A 316 -6.28 -17.09 -21.52
C ILE A 316 -6.09 -18.15 -20.44
N ALA A 317 -4.85 -18.45 -20.04
CA ALA A 317 -4.58 -19.41 -18.98
C ALA A 317 -5.18 -18.97 -17.63
N ARG A 318 -5.06 -17.67 -17.29
CA ARG A 318 -5.69 -17.09 -16.10
C ARG A 318 -7.22 -17.15 -16.15
N LEU A 319 -7.82 -16.86 -17.30
CA LEU A 319 -9.26 -16.95 -17.48
C LEU A 319 -9.76 -18.39 -17.32
N ALA A 320 -9.06 -19.36 -17.89
CA ALA A 320 -9.39 -20.78 -17.73
C ALA A 320 -9.29 -21.24 -16.27
N GLU A 321 -8.28 -20.79 -15.53
CA GLU A 321 -8.17 -21.02 -14.09
C GLU A 321 -9.33 -20.39 -13.32
N GLN A 322 -9.67 -19.13 -13.63
CA GLN A 322 -10.77 -18.39 -12.99
C GLN A 322 -12.12 -19.07 -13.20
N GLU A 323 -12.39 -19.61 -14.39
CA GLU A 323 -13.67 -20.21 -14.76
C GLU A 323 -13.80 -21.69 -14.35
N SER A 324 -12.70 -22.44 -14.36
CA SER A 324 -12.73 -23.89 -14.14
C SER A 324 -12.28 -24.33 -12.75
N GLY A 325 -11.48 -23.51 -12.06
CA GLY A 325 -10.85 -23.89 -10.79
C GLY A 325 -9.87 -25.05 -10.91
N LYS A 326 -9.45 -25.42 -12.14
CA LYS A 326 -8.48 -26.48 -12.38
C LYS A 326 -7.08 -25.91 -12.32
N TYR A 327 -6.30 -26.38 -11.34
CA TYR A 327 -4.94 -25.92 -11.12
C TYR A 327 -3.93 -27.07 -11.18
N PRO A 328 -2.74 -26.85 -11.75
CA PRO A 328 -1.64 -27.80 -11.68
C PRO A 328 -0.96 -27.71 -10.30
N PHE A 329 -1.64 -28.12 -9.23
CA PHE A 329 -1.21 -27.91 -7.84
C PHE A 329 0.22 -28.41 -7.54
N LYS A 330 0.64 -29.55 -8.13
CA LYS A 330 2.02 -30.04 -7.99
C LYS A 330 3.03 -29.01 -8.51
N ARG A 331 2.76 -28.39 -9.67
CA ARG A 331 3.60 -27.34 -10.24
C ARG A 331 3.56 -26.07 -9.40
N LEU A 332 2.37 -25.66 -8.93
CA LEU A 332 2.22 -24.51 -8.04
C LEU A 332 3.07 -24.66 -6.77
N GLN A 333 3.03 -25.83 -6.13
CA GLN A 333 3.82 -26.10 -4.93
C GLN A 333 5.32 -26.06 -5.21
N LEU A 334 5.77 -26.62 -6.33
CA LEU A 334 7.18 -26.55 -6.73
C LEU A 334 7.63 -25.11 -7.01
N GLU A 335 6.77 -24.29 -7.62
CA GLU A 335 7.05 -22.89 -7.87
C GLU A 335 7.07 -22.06 -6.58
N ALA A 336 6.10 -22.27 -5.68
CA ALA A 336 6.04 -21.62 -4.38
C ALA A 336 7.28 -21.94 -3.51
N LYS A 337 7.83 -23.16 -3.61
CA LYS A 337 9.06 -23.53 -2.90
C LYS A 337 10.28 -22.72 -3.34
N LYS A 338 10.31 -22.24 -4.58
CA LYS A 338 11.41 -21.46 -5.16
C LYS A 338 11.33 -19.96 -4.84
N ARG A 339 10.24 -19.50 -4.21
CA ARG A 339 9.96 -18.08 -4.00
C ARG A 339 9.71 -17.78 -2.51
N ARG A 340 10.16 -16.60 -2.07
CA ARG A 340 9.95 -16.05 -0.73
C ARG A 340 9.77 -14.52 -0.86
N PRO A 341 8.56 -13.96 -0.68
CA PRO A 341 7.27 -14.65 -0.48
C PRO A 341 6.81 -15.42 -1.75
N PRO A 342 5.93 -16.43 -1.61
CA PRO A 342 5.49 -17.26 -2.73
C PRO A 342 4.37 -16.59 -3.55
N VAL A 343 4.64 -15.42 -4.13
CA VAL A 343 3.69 -14.75 -5.04
C VAL A 343 3.74 -15.47 -6.38
N LEU A 344 2.62 -16.11 -6.74
CA LEU A 344 2.46 -16.85 -8.00
C LEU A 344 1.44 -16.15 -8.89
N ASP A 345 1.66 -16.22 -10.20
CA ASP A 345 0.78 -15.62 -11.20
C ASP A 345 -0.27 -16.65 -11.63
N HIS A 346 -1.33 -16.82 -10.81
CA HIS A 346 -2.47 -17.69 -11.08
C HIS A 346 -3.77 -17.02 -10.64
N ALA A 347 -4.86 -17.28 -11.35
CA ALA A 347 -6.15 -16.67 -11.06
C ALA A 347 -6.87 -17.37 -9.91
N THR A 348 -7.63 -16.62 -9.11
CA THR A 348 -8.56 -17.20 -8.14
C THR A 348 -9.81 -17.67 -8.87
N TYR A 349 -10.34 -18.84 -8.51
CA TYR A 349 -11.59 -19.36 -9.04
C TYR A 349 -12.75 -18.42 -8.68
N VAL A 350 -13.56 -18.05 -9.67
CA VAL A 350 -14.77 -17.24 -9.50
C VAL A 350 -15.95 -18.05 -10.01
N GLY A 351 -16.67 -18.67 -9.08
CA GLY A 351 -17.84 -19.49 -9.37
C GLY A 351 -18.49 -19.99 -8.07
N PRO A 352 -19.48 -20.90 -8.16
CA PRO A 352 -20.14 -21.45 -6.99
C PRO A 352 -19.14 -22.19 -6.08
N VAL A 353 -19.11 -21.82 -4.80
CA VAL A 353 -18.32 -22.49 -3.76
C VAL A 353 -19.23 -22.96 -2.64
N ALA A 354 -18.96 -24.15 -2.10
CA ALA A 354 -19.66 -24.69 -0.93
C ALA A 354 -18.66 -24.89 0.21
N VAL A 355 -19.01 -24.38 1.40
CA VAL A 355 -18.24 -24.64 2.62
C VAL A 355 -18.69 -25.98 3.18
N ARG A 356 -17.76 -26.91 3.38
CA ARG A 356 -18.02 -28.23 3.98
C ARG A 356 -17.15 -28.43 5.23
N PRO A 357 -17.61 -29.20 6.23
CA PRO A 357 -16.75 -29.66 7.31
C PRO A 357 -15.53 -30.39 6.76
N ALA A 358 -14.35 -30.12 7.32
CA ALA A 358 -13.11 -30.71 6.83
C ALA A 358 -13.19 -32.25 6.81
N ASP A 359 -13.78 -32.84 7.84
CA ASP A 359 -13.84 -34.30 8.07
C ASP A 359 -14.65 -35.05 7.01
N GLU A 360 -15.69 -34.43 6.44
CA GLU A 360 -16.50 -35.00 5.36
C GLU A 360 -15.72 -35.07 4.04
N VAL A 361 -14.86 -34.08 3.79
CA VAL A 361 -14.03 -34.02 2.58
C VAL A 361 -12.89 -35.05 2.64
N TYR A 362 -12.28 -35.27 3.81
CA TYR A 362 -11.23 -36.29 3.99
C TYR A 362 -11.73 -37.72 3.73
N SER A 363 -13.00 -38.00 3.99
CA SER A 363 -13.61 -39.32 3.79
C SER A 363 -13.85 -39.63 2.30
N GLN A 364 -14.26 -38.63 1.50
CA GLN A 364 -14.40 -38.77 0.05
C GLN A 364 -13.04 -38.67 -0.69
N GLN A 365 -12.08 -37.91 -0.16
CA GLN A 365 -10.75 -37.71 -0.77
C GLN A 365 -9.70 -38.76 -0.37
N LYS A 366 -10.01 -39.73 0.49
CA LYS A 366 -9.14 -40.92 0.63
C LYS A 366 -9.04 -41.74 -0.67
N GLN A 367 -9.93 -41.51 -1.64
CA GLN A 367 -9.77 -41.99 -3.02
C GLN A 367 -9.01 -41.01 -3.95
N SER A 368 -8.73 -39.77 -3.52
CA SER A 368 -8.03 -38.75 -4.32
C SER A 368 -7.45 -37.65 -3.42
N LYS A 369 -6.17 -37.79 -3.02
CA LYS A 369 -5.48 -36.87 -2.11
C LYS A 369 -5.46 -35.42 -2.61
N LEU A 370 -6.27 -34.50 -2.05
CA LEU A 370 -6.05 -33.05 -2.16
C LEU A 370 -6.82 -32.20 -1.13
N VAL A 371 -6.15 -31.71 -0.08
CA VAL A 371 -6.73 -30.74 0.87
C VAL A 371 -6.50 -29.31 0.36
N ILE A 372 -7.56 -28.53 0.22
CA ILE A 372 -7.53 -27.08 -0.03
C ILE A 372 -7.95 -26.37 1.27
N PHE A 373 -7.09 -25.49 1.80
CA PHE A 373 -7.48 -24.55 2.85
C PHE A 373 -8.02 -23.26 2.20
N SER A 374 -9.31 -23.01 2.37
CA SER A 374 -9.92 -21.69 2.17
C SER A 374 -10.00 -20.98 3.52
N PHE A 375 -9.32 -19.84 3.67
CA PHE A 375 -9.52 -18.96 4.81
C PHE A 375 -10.79 -18.13 4.58
N ALA A 376 -11.94 -18.69 4.91
CA ALA A 376 -13.15 -17.91 5.07
C ALA A 376 -13.03 -17.07 6.37
N ARG A 377 -12.97 -15.74 6.24
CA ARG A 377 -13.23 -14.85 7.38
C ARG A 377 -14.65 -15.13 7.87
N LYS A 378 -14.82 -15.45 9.16
CA LYS A 378 -16.14 -15.53 9.79
C LYS A 378 -16.93 -14.25 9.49
N PRO A 379 -18.21 -14.33 9.08
CA PRO A 379 -19.07 -13.16 9.04
C PRO A 379 -19.26 -12.63 10.47
N LEU A 380 -19.11 -11.31 10.63
CA LEU A 380 -19.46 -10.58 11.84
C LEU A 380 -20.93 -10.87 12.19
N ARG A 381 -21.17 -11.54 13.33
CA ARG A 381 -22.48 -11.56 13.96
C ARG A 381 -22.78 -10.13 14.43
N MET A 382 -23.70 -9.45 13.75
CA MET A 382 -24.37 -8.28 14.31
C MET A 382 -25.13 -8.71 15.58
N PRO A 383 -25.13 -7.92 16.66
CA PRO A 383 -26.00 -8.18 17.80
C PRO A 383 -27.46 -8.05 17.36
N SER A 384 -28.27 -9.07 17.69
CA SER A 384 -29.73 -9.04 17.54
C SER A 384 -30.31 -7.90 18.38
N MET A 385 -30.94 -6.92 17.74
CA MET A 385 -31.83 -6.02 18.44
C MET A 385 -33.08 -6.79 18.83
N THR A 386 -33.28 -6.95 20.13
CA THR A 386 -34.54 -7.42 20.73
C THR A 386 -35.64 -6.39 20.46
N PRO A 387 -36.84 -6.79 20.02
CA PRO A 387 -37.95 -5.86 19.87
C PRO A 387 -38.47 -5.46 21.25
N THR A 388 -38.39 -4.16 21.56
CA THR A 388 -39.15 -3.55 22.66
C THR A 388 -40.55 -3.21 22.17
N SER A 389 -41.56 -3.75 22.85
CA SER A 389 -42.94 -3.25 22.89
C SER A 389 -43.54 -3.66 24.23
N PRO A 390 -44.56 -3.00 24.80
CA PRO A 390 -45.39 -1.92 24.22
C PRO A 390 -45.55 -0.69 25.14
N GLY A 391 -45.52 0.52 24.57
CA GLY A 391 -45.96 1.75 25.24
C GLY A 391 -47.38 2.09 24.82
N ARG A 392 -48.31 2.01 25.76
CA ARG A 392 -49.74 2.34 25.63
C ARG A 392 -49.97 3.68 24.94
N ALA A 393 -50.82 3.67 23.91
CA ALA A 393 -51.58 4.84 23.50
C ALA A 393 -52.73 5.07 24.50
N SER A 394 -52.93 6.31 24.91
CA SER A 394 -54.25 6.82 25.30
C SER A 394 -54.34 8.30 24.94
N PRO A 395 -55.54 8.75 24.56
CA PRO A 395 -55.74 9.90 23.69
C PRO A 395 -56.01 11.16 24.51
N PHE A 396 -55.62 12.32 23.98
CA PHE A 396 -56.40 13.56 23.90
C PHE A 396 -55.69 14.54 22.98
#